data_AF-A0A2D4N324-F1
#
_entry.id   AF-A0A2D4N324-F1
#
_cell.length_a   1.000
_cell.length_b   1.000
_cell.length_c   1.000
_cell.angle_alpha   90.00
_cell.angle_beta   90.00
_cell.angle_gamma   90.00
#
_symmetry.space_group_name_H-M   'P 1'
#
loop_
_entity.id
_entity.type
_entity.pdbx_description
1 polymer ?
#
loop_
_entity_poly.entity_id
_entity_poly.type
_entity_poly.pdbx_seq_one_letter_code
_entity_poly.pdbx_strand_id
1 'polypeptide(L)'
;LDTPTESIEEPRPQFRGVKRISPVTNTEEFYYPPWKRLLFQCLVSVPICIFCLSFVFLTMLGCFELQEFVLSIKELPRLVRFLPKIMLAVIVTFCDEIYRKIAYWLNDMENYRLQSAYEKHLIIKMVLFQFVNSYLSLFYIGFYLKDMDRLKEMLATLLITRQFLQNIKEVSQPHLYSKFKR
;
A
#
# COMPACT_ATOMS: atom_id res chain seq x y z
N LEU A 1 -4.86 -25.42 2.42
CA LEU A 1 -3.40 -25.48 2.59
C LEU A 1 -3.15 -24.85 3.94
N ASP A 2 -3.11 -25.69 4.97
CA ASP A 2 -3.10 -25.21 6.35
C ASP A 2 -1.68 -24.76 6.68
N THR A 3 -1.48 -23.45 6.77
CA THR A 3 -0.27 -22.89 7.35
C THR A 3 -0.11 -23.46 8.77
N PRO A 4 1.09 -23.93 9.15
CA PRO A 4 1.33 -24.40 10.52
C PRO A 4 0.85 -23.36 11.53
N THR A 5 0.28 -23.81 12.65
CA THR A 5 -0.08 -22.92 13.77
C THR A 5 1.13 -22.07 14.15
N GLU A 6 0.95 -20.77 14.45
CA GLU A 6 2.06 -19.83 14.73
C GLU A 6 3.08 -20.34 15.78
N SER A 7 2.68 -21.27 16.65
CA SER A 7 3.54 -21.93 17.64
C SER A 7 4.52 -22.96 17.08
N ILE A 8 4.27 -23.50 15.89
CA ILE A 8 5.08 -24.53 15.21
C ILE A 8 5.95 -23.90 14.11
N GLU A 9 5.63 -22.68 13.69
CA GLU A 9 6.37 -22.00 12.63
C GLU A 9 7.81 -21.69 13.04
N GLU A 10 8.76 -22.10 12.21
CA GLU A 10 10.18 -21.84 12.44
C GLU A 10 10.49 -20.34 12.32
N PRO A 11 11.44 -19.81 13.12
CA PRO A 11 11.92 -18.45 12.95
C PRO A 11 12.51 -18.26 11.55
N ARG A 12 12.27 -17.10 10.95
CA ARG A 12 12.85 -16.79 9.65
C ARG A 12 14.40 -16.78 9.70
N PRO A 13 15.08 -17.07 8.57
CA PRO A 13 16.53 -16.99 8.51
C PRO A 13 17.10 -15.59 8.77
N GLN A 14 16.38 -14.52 8.40
CA GLN A 14 16.86 -13.15 8.59
C GLN A 14 16.60 -12.59 10.01
N PHE A 15 16.03 -13.37 10.93
CA PHE A 15 15.70 -12.90 12.27
C PHE A 15 16.96 -12.67 13.09
N ARG A 16 17.08 -11.48 13.68
CA ARG A 16 18.25 -11.07 14.47
C ARG A 16 17.90 -11.07 15.96
N GLY A 17 18.80 -11.56 16.80
CA GLY A 17 18.56 -11.59 18.24
C GLY A 17 19.78 -12.02 19.03
N VAL A 18 19.64 -12.01 20.35
CA VAL A 18 20.63 -12.60 21.27
C VAL A 18 20.27 -14.06 21.47
N LYS A 19 21.25 -14.96 21.42
CA LYS A 19 21.03 -16.38 21.74
C LYS A 19 20.61 -16.52 23.20
N ARG A 20 19.54 -17.28 23.45
CA ARG A 20 19.09 -17.66 24.79
C ARG A 20 18.55 -19.09 24.77
N ILE A 21 18.45 -19.71 25.94
CA ILE A 21 17.73 -20.97 26.09
C ILE A 21 16.23 -20.65 26.23
N SER A 22 15.40 -21.29 25.41
CA SER A 22 13.95 -21.14 25.47
C SER A 22 13.41 -21.69 26.80
N PRO A 23 12.60 -20.93 27.56
CA PRO A 23 12.02 -21.40 28.82
C PRO A 23 10.95 -22.48 28.62
N VAL A 24 10.48 -22.70 27.38
CA VAL A 24 9.42 -23.67 27.05
C VAL A 24 10.00 -24.94 26.44
N THR A 25 10.90 -24.80 25.47
CA THR A 25 11.44 -25.93 24.70
C THR A 25 12.82 -26.39 25.16
N ASN A 26 13.48 -25.63 26.03
CA ASN A 26 14.85 -25.87 26.51
C ASN A 26 15.90 -26.01 25.38
N THR A 27 15.62 -25.42 24.22
CA THR A 27 16.50 -25.37 23.05
C THR A 27 17.09 -23.97 22.88
N GLU A 28 18.27 -23.86 22.26
CA GLU A 28 18.85 -22.57 21.89
C GLU A 28 17.96 -21.87 20.84
N GLU A 29 17.52 -20.65 21.15
CA GLU A 29 16.78 -19.78 20.22
C GLU A 29 17.38 -18.37 20.19
N PHE A 30 17.20 -17.68 19.06
CA PHE A 30 17.42 -16.23 19.03
C PHE A 30 16.23 -15.52 19.68
N TYR A 31 16.52 -14.49 20.48
CA TYR A 31 15.51 -13.67 21.12
C TYR A 31 15.70 -12.18 20.86
N TYR A 32 14.60 -11.52 20.55
CA TYR A 32 14.50 -10.07 20.42
C TYR A 32 13.41 -9.54 21.36
N PRO A 33 13.71 -8.59 22.27
CA PRO A 33 12.73 -8.09 23.22
C PRO A 33 11.53 -7.41 22.54
N PRO A 34 10.28 -7.80 22.84
CA PRO A 34 9.09 -7.22 22.21
C PRO A 34 8.95 -5.70 22.41
N TRP A 35 9.36 -5.19 23.56
CA TRP A 35 9.28 -3.75 23.87
C TRP A 35 10.18 -2.91 22.95
N LYS A 36 11.36 -3.42 22.56
CA LYS A 36 12.26 -2.73 21.60
C LYS A 36 11.61 -2.65 20.23
N ARG A 37 10.92 -3.73 19.81
CA ARG A 37 10.16 -3.75 18.56
C ARG A 37 9.03 -2.73 18.62
N LEU A 38 8.26 -2.72 19.71
CA LEU A 38 7.14 -1.80 19.88
C LEU A 38 7.60 -0.33 19.84
N LEU A 39 8.70 0.01 20.52
CA LEU A 39 9.28 1.35 20.46
C LEU A 39 9.66 1.74 19.02
N PHE A 40 10.33 0.85 18.28
CA PHE A 40 10.68 1.12 16.89
C PHE A 40 9.42 1.31 16.01
N GLN A 41 8.40 0.47 16.20
CA GLN A 41 7.13 0.57 15.49
C GLN A 41 6.44 1.91 15.78
N CYS A 42 6.31 2.29 17.04
CA CYS A 42 5.61 3.51 17.45
C CYS A 42 6.37 4.80 17.11
N LEU A 43 7.69 4.81 17.26
CA LEU A 43 8.50 6.04 17.12
C LEU A 43 9.07 6.25 15.71
N VAL A 44 9.18 5.19 14.91
CA VAL A 44 9.82 5.26 13.59
C VAL A 44 8.84 4.82 12.50
N SER A 45 8.35 3.58 12.57
CA SER A 45 7.56 3.02 11.48
C SER A 45 6.21 3.71 11.28
N VAL A 46 5.44 3.88 12.35
CA VAL A 46 4.12 4.54 12.29
C VAL A 46 4.25 6.00 11.85
N PRO A 47 5.16 6.82 12.42
CA PRO A 47 5.36 8.20 11.96
C PRO A 47 5.76 8.31 10.49
N ILE A 48 6.69 7.45 10.02
CA ILE A 48 7.08 7.44 8.60
C ILE A 48 5.90 7.06 7.72
N CYS A 49 5.12 6.05 8.11
CA CYS A 49 3.92 5.66 7.37
C CYS A 49 2.91 6.81 7.31
N ILE A 50 2.61 7.46 8.43
CA ILE A 50 1.70 8.62 8.48
C ILE A 50 2.23 9.75 7.60
N PHE A 51 3.52 10.07 7.68
CA PHE A 51 4.14 11.10 6.84
C PHE A 51 3.97 10.79 5.35
N CYS A 52 4.25 9.56 4.91
CA CYS A 52 4.06 9.16 3.51
C CYS A 52 2.59 9.23 3.08
N LEU A 53 1.66 8.79 3.94
CA LEU A 53 0.22 8.87 3.66
C LEU A 53 -0.25 10.32 3.52
N SER A 54 0.17 11.20 4.45
CA SER A 54 -0.14 12.63 4.39
C SER A 54 0.46 13.30 3.15
N PHE A 55 1.72 12.99 2.81
CA PHE A 55 2.38 13.54 1.62
C PHE A 55 1.62 13.20 0.32
N VAL A 56 1.23 11.94 0.14
CA VAL A 56 0.46 11.51 -1.04
C VAL A 56 -0.90 12.17 -1.07
N PHE A 57 -1.58 12.26 0.07
CA PHE A 57 -2.87 12.93 0.14
C PHE A 57 -2.78 14.42 -0.21
N LEU A 58 -1.81 15.15 0.33
CA LEU A 58 -1.61 16.56 0.00
C LEU A 58 -1.26 16.78 -1.47
N THR A 59 -0.42 15.89 -2.03
CA THR A 59 -0.07 15.96 -3.45
C THR A 59 -1.27 15.71 -4.35
N MET A 60 -2.16 14.80 -3.95
CA MET A 60 -3.43 14.55 -4.63
C MET A 60 -4.35 15.78 -4.59
N LEU A 61 -4.49 16.43 -3.44
CA LEU A 61 -5.25 17.67 -3.32
C LEU A 61 -4.67 18.78 -4.20
N GLY A 62 -3.34 18.95 -4.19
CA GLY A 62 -2.67 19.93 -5.07
C GLY A 62 -2.92 19.66 -6.56
N CYS A 63 -2.96 18.40 -6.98
CA CYS A 63 -3.30 18.04 -8.36
C CYS A 63 -4.77 18.32 -8.69
N PHE A 64 -5.68 18.19 -7.73
CA PHE A 64 -7.10 18.52 -7.92
C PHE A 64 -7.31 20.02 -8.09
N GLU A 65 -6.70 20.84 -7.23
CA GLU A 65 -6.71 22.30 -7.38
C GLU A 65 -6.16 22.72 -8.74
N LEU A 66 -5.02 22.12 -9.15
CA LEU A 66 -4.44 22.38 -10.46
C LEU A 66 -5.37 21.94 -11.60
N GLN A 67 -6.08 20.82 -11.45
CA GLN A 67 -7.06 20.35 -12.43
C GLN A 67 -8.23 21.34 -12.58
N GLU A 68 -8.76 21.88 -11.47
CA GLU A 68 -9.84 22.86 -11.48
C GLU A 68 -9.38 24.20 -12.07
N PHE A 69 -8.17 24.64 -11.73
CA PHE A 69 -7.57 25.82 -12.34
C PHE A 69 -7.44 25.68 -13.85
N VAL A 70 -6.94 24.55 -14.35
CA VAL A 70 -6.81 24.29 -15.79
C VAL A 70 -8.19 24.21 -16.47
N LEU A 71 -9.21 23.67 -15.80
CA LEU A 71 -10.58 23.62 -16.30
C LEU A 71 -11.26 25.01 -16.33
N SER A 72 -10.87 25.91 -15.43
CA SER A 72 -11.41 27.27 -15.38
C SER A 72 -11.05 28.11 -16.61
N ILE A 73 -9.91 27.81 -17.24
CA ILE A 73 -9.43 28.51 -18.44
C ILE A 73 -10.06 27.87 -19.69
N LYS A 74 -11.13 28.50 -20.20
CA LYS A 74 -11.93 27.97 -21.33
C LYS A 74 -11.13 27.77 -22.62
N GLU A 75 -10.12 28.61 -22.88
CA GLU A 75 -9.35 28.63 -24.13
C GLU A 75 -8.20 27.61 -24.22
N LEU A 76 -8.01 26.75 -23.19
CA LEU A 76 -6.90 25.80 -23.23
C LEU A 76 -7.18 24.63 -24.19
N PRO A 77 -6.17 24.23 -25.00
CA PRO A 77 -6.28 23.08 -25.88
C PRO A 77 -6.53 21.80 -25.08
N ARG A 78 -7.28 20.86 -25.67
CA ARG A 78 -7.68 19.59 -25.04
C ARG A 78 -6.51 18.83 -24.40
N LEU A 79 -5.33 18.86 -25.01
CA LEU A 79 -4.13 18.20 -24.50
C LEU A 79 -3.69 18.73 -23.13
N VAL A 80 -3.76 20.05 -22.91
CA VAL A 80 -3.35 20.66 -21.64
C VAL A 80 -4.32 20.30 -20.52
N ARG A 81 -5.60 20.06 -20.83
CA ARG A 81 -6.59 19.59 -19.85
C ARG A 81 -6.34 18.17 -19.34
N PHE A 82 -5.58 17.35 -20.07
CA PHE A 82 -5.18 16.00 -19.61
C PHE A 82 -3.89 16.01 -18.79
N LEU A 83 -3.08 17.06 -18.90
CA LEU A 83 -1.77 17.17 -18.24
C LEU A 83 -1.85 16.98 -16.71
N PRO A 84 -2.81 17.59 -15.97
CA PRO A 84 -2.94 17.38 -14.53
C PRO A 84 -3.20 15.90 -14.17
N LYS A 85 -4.02 15.22 -14.98
CA LYS A 85 -4.37 13.81 -14.77
C LYS A 85 -3.18 12.89 -15.04
N ILE A 86 -2.41 13.17 -16.09
CA ILE A 86 -1.19 12.41 -16.41
C ILE A 86 -0.13 12.62 -15.33
N MET A 87 0.08 13.86 -14.89
CA MET A 87 1.02 14.16 -13.81
C MET A 87 0.64 13.47 -12.51
N LEU A 88 -0.64 13.52 -12.13
CA LEU A 88 -1.13 12.81 -10.96
C LEU A 88 -0.87 11.31 -11.06
N ALA A 89 -1.17 10.68 -12.20
CA ALA A 89 -0.91 9.25 -12.41
C ALA A 89 0.58 8.90 -12.25
N VAL A 90 1.48 9.68 -12.87
CA VAL A 90 2.93 9.48 -12.78
C VAL A 90 3.43 9.62 -11.35
N ILE A 91 3.02 10.69 -10.66
CA ILE A 91 3.43 10.96 -9.27
C ILE A 91 2.95 9.85 -8.35
N VAL A 92 1.69 9.44 -8.47
CA VAL A 92 1.12 8.37 -7.65
C VAL A 92 1.84 7.05 -7.87
N THR A 93 2.11 6.65 -9.12
CA THR A 93 2.85 5.42 -9.42
C THR A 93 4.27 5.47 -8.86
N PHE A 94 4.93 6.61 -8.97
CA PHE A 94 6.28 6.80 -8.41
C PHE A 94 6.28 6.72 -6.87
N CYS A 95 5.31 7.37 -6.22
CA CYS A 95 5.13 7.32 -4.77
C CYS A 95 4.83 5.90 -4.27
N ASP A 96 4.03 5.11 -5.00
CA ASP A 96 3.74 3.71 -4.64
C ASP A 96 5.00 2.85 -4.65
N GLU A 97 5.84 2.99 -5.67
CA GLU A 97 7.11 2.26 -5.76
C GLU A 97 8.09 2.64 -4.65
N ILE A 98 8.19 3.94 -4.33
CA ILE A 98 9.02 4.42 -3.22
C ILE A 98 8.47 3.89 -1.88
N TYR A 99 7.17 4.03 -1.64
CA TYR A 99 6.56 3.60 -0.40
C TYR A 99 6.71 2.09 -0.20
N ARG A 100 6.58 1.29 -1.27
CA ARG A 100 6.85 -0.14 -1.21
C ARG A 100 8.25 -0.44 -0.69
N LYS A 101 9.28 0.22 -1.21
CA LYS A 101 10.67 0.06 -0.75
C LYS A 101 10.83 0.47 0.72
N ILE A 102 10.21 1.59 1.12
CA ILE A 102 10.20 2.05 2.51
C ILE A 102 9.51 1.02 3.41
N ALA A 103 8.36 0.48 3.00
CA ALA A 103 7.61 -0.50 3.77
C ALA A 103 8.40 -1.79 3.99
N TYR A 104 9.07 -2.31 2.96
CA TYR A 104 10.00 -3.44 3.11
C TYR A 104 11.13 -3.12 4.08
N TRP A 105 11.79 -1.98 3.90
CA TRP A 105 12.89 -1.56 4.78
C TRP A 105 12.43 -1.43 6.25
N LEU A 106 11.28 -0.80 6.49
CA LEU A 106 10.70 -0.69 7.84
C LEU A 106 10.39 -2.07 8.44
N ASN A 107 9.79 -2.96 7.65
CA ASN A 107 9.39 -4.28 8.12
C ASN A 107 10.60 -5.17 8.42
N ASP A 108 11.70 -5.00 7.68
CA ASP A 108 12.99 -5.65 7.96
C ASP A 108 13.61 -5.13 9.26
N MET A 109 13.55 -3.81 9.50
CA MET A 109 14.05 -3.19 10.73
C MET A 109 13.22 -3.54 11.96
N GLU A 110 11.91 -3.75 11.81
CA GLU A 110 11.02 -4.24 12.88
C GLU A 110 11.37 -5.68 13.33
N ASN A 111 12.14 -6.40 12.52
CA ASN A 111 12.78 -7.66 12.88
C ASN A 111 11.79 -8.68 13.48
N TYR A 112 10.79 -9.05 12.70
CA TYR A 112 9.79 -10.05 13.06
C TYR A 112 10.39 -11.46 13.08
N ARG A 113 9.95 -12.30 14.03
CA ARG A 113 10.45 -13.67 14.21
C ARG A 113 9.89 -14.62 13.15
N LEU A 114 8.57 -14.60 12.96
CA LEU A 114 7.85 -15.52 12.07
C LEU A 114 7.67 -14.91 10.67
N GLN A 115 7.61 -15.74 9.65
CA GLN A 115 7.37 -15.31 8.27
C GLN A 115 5.93 -14.81 8.11
N SER A 116 4.95 -15.52 8.69
CA SER A 116 3.54 -15.10 8.72
C SER A 116 3.35 -13.68 9.30
N ALA A 117 4.01 -13.40 10.42
CA ALA A 117 3.99 -12.09 11.06
C ALA A 117 4.65 -11.01 10.18
N TYR A 118 5.74 -11.34 9.47
CA TYR A 118 6.33 -10.43 8.48
C TYR A 118 5.28 -9.95 7.50
N GLU A 119 4.65 -10.93 6.85
CA GLU A 119 3.86 -10.73 5.65
C GLU A 119 2.59 -10.02 6.03
N LYS A 120 1.95 -10.43 7.14
CA LYS A 120 0.79 -9.74 7.69
C LYS A 120 1.05 -8.26 7.91
N HIS A 121 2.14 -7.90 8.58
CA HIS A 121 2.44 -6.50 8.88
C HIS A 121 2.87 -5.70 7.64
N LEU A 122 3.58 -6.32 6.70
CA LEU A 122 3.92 -5.72 5.42
C LEU A 122 2.66 -5.45 4.58
N ILE A 123 1.77 -6.43 4.48
CA ILE A 123 0.49 -6.32 3.77
C ILE A 123 -0.34 -5.19 4.37
N ILE A 124 -0.44 -5.09 5.70
CA ILE A 124 -1.18 -4.00 6.35
C ILE A 124 -0.62 -2.63 5.93
N LYS A 125 0.71 -2.43 5.99
CA LYS A 125 1.34 -1.17 5.57
C LYS A 125 1.01 -0.83 4.10
N MET A 126 1.18 -1.80 3.20
CA MET A 126 0.90 -1.61 1.77
C MET A 126 -0.57 -1.36 1.47
N VAL A 127 -1.48 -2.13 2.08
CA VAL A 127 -2.94 -2.01 1.85
C VAL A 127 -3.45 -0.67 2.38
N LEU A 128 -2.98 -0.20 3.54
CA LEU A 128 -3.38 1.11 4.06
C LEU A 128 -2.97 2.24 3.12
N PHE A 129 -1.75 2.17 2.56
CA PHE A 129 -1.29 3.14 1.57
C PHE A 129 -2.10 3.11 0.28
N GLN A 130 -2.32 1.91 -0.26
CA GLN A 130 -3.16 1.74 -1.45
C GLN A 130 -4.60 2.20 -1.23
N PHE A 131 -5.15 1.98 -0.03
CA PHE A 131 -6.48 2.43 0.35
C PHE A 131 -6.56 3.96 0.32
N VAL A 132 -5.62 4.64 0.98
CA VAL A 132 -5.57 6.12 0.96
C VAL A 132 -5.45 6.64 -0.46
N ASN A 133 -4.52 6.09 -1.23
CA ASN A 133 -4.30 6.51 -2.61
C ASN A 133 -5.52 6.30 -3.53
N SER A 134 -6.28 5.21 -3.31
CA SER A 134 -7.42 4.85 -4.19
C SER A 134 -8.72 5.53 -3.80
N TYR A 135 -8.95 5.82 -2.51
CA TYR A 135 -10.27 6.22 -2.02
C TYR A 135 -10.28 7.56 -1.29
N LEU A 136 -9.16 8.07 -0.77
CA LEU A 136 -9.20 9.25 0.07
C LEU A 136 -9.66 10.51 -0.69
N SER A 137 -9.40 10.61 -2.00
CA SER A 137 -10.02 11.63 -2.84
C SER A 137 -11.53 11.52 -2.94
N LEU A 138 -12.07 10.30 -3.05
CA LEU A 138 -13.51 10.08 -3.14
C LEU A 138 -14.18 10.48 -1.82
N PHE A 139 -13.54 10.16 -0.69
CA PHE A 139 -13.96 10.66 0.62
C PHE A 139 -13.93 12.20 0.67
N TYR A 140 -12.86 12.82 0.17
CA TYR A 140 -12.77 14.28 0.11
C TYR A 140 -13.88 14.90 -0.76
N ILE A 141 -14.09 14.40 -1.98
CA ILE A 141 -15.11 14.90 -2.90
C ILE A 141 -16.52 14.71 -2.31
N GLY A 142 -16.81 13.53 -1.74
CA GLY A 142 -18.13 13.21 -1.23
C GLY A 142 -18.48 13.89 0.09
N PHE A 143 -17.55 13.92 1.06
CA PHE A 143 -17.84 14.43 2.41
C PHE A 143 -17.49 15.91 2.58
N TYR A 144 -16.42 16.39 1.93
CA TYR A 144 -15.97 17.78 2.06
C TYR A 144 -16.57 18.68 0.98
N LEU A 145 -16.35 18.36 -0.31
CA LEU A 145 -16.90 19.16 -1.43
C LEU A 145 -18.41 18.94 -1.63
N LYS A 146 -18.94 17.78 -1.22
CA LYS A 146 -20.35 17.38 -1.39
C LYS A 146 -20.82 17.37 -2.86
N ASP A 147 -19.90 17.14 -3.79
CA ASP A 147 -20.20 17.04 -5.22
C ASP A 147 -20.58 15.58 -5.55
N MET A 148 -21.89 15.32 -5.47
CA MET A 148 -22.44 13.98 -5.68
C MET A 148 -22.37 13.52 -7.14
N ASP A 149 -22.35 14.43 -8.10
CA ASP A 149 -22.31 14.09 -9.52
C ASP A 149 -20.89 13.65 -9.91
N ARG A 150 -19.87 14.43 -9.51
CA ARG A 150 -18.47 14.03 -9.67
C ARG A 150 -18.14 12.74 -8.92
N LEU A 151 -18.70 12.57 -7.72
CA LEU A 151 -18.53 11.33 -6.94
C LEU A 151 -19.11 10.12 -7.69
N LYS A 152 -20.33 10.22 -8.24
CA LYS A 152 -20.95 9.15 -9.02
C LYS A 152 -20.12 8.80 -10.25
N GLU A 153 -19.66 9.80 -11.01
CA GLU A 153 -18.84 9.58 -12.20
C GLU A 153 -17.52 8.85 -11.86
N MET A 154 -16.83 9.28 -10.80
CA MET A 154 -15.58 8.66 -10.39
C MET A 154 -15.78 7.23 -9.84
N LEU A 155 -16.84 7.01 -9.05
CA LEU A 155 -17.18 5.67 -8.55
C LEU A 155 -17.56 4.73 -9.69
N ALA A 156 -18.39 5.17 -10.64
CA ALA A 156 -18.75 4.39 -11.81
C ALA A 156 -17.50 4.02 -12.62
N THR A 157 -16.62 4.99 -12.88
CA THR A 157 -15.35 4.77 -13.59
C THR A 157 -14.47 3.75 -12.88
N LEU A 158 -14.34 3.85 -11.55
CA LEU A 158 -13.53 2.95 -10.73
C LEU A 158 -14.10 1.52 -10.73
N LEU A 159 -15.41 1.38 -10.53
CA LEU A 159 -16.08 0.08 -10.50
C LEU A 159 -16.02 -0.62 -11.86
N ILE A 160 -16.33 0.09 -12.95
CA ILE A 160 -16.27 -0.44 -14.31
C ILE A 160 -14.83 -0.86 -14.64
N THR A 161 -13.86 -0.01 -14.36
CA THR A 161 -12.44 -0.29 -14.64
C THR A 161 -11.95 -1.49 -13.83
N ARG A 162 -12.33 -1.61 -12.55
CA ARG A 162 -11.97 -2.77 -11.73
C ARG A 162 -12.60 -4.05 -12.22
N GLN A 163 -13.90 -4.04 -12.52
CA GLN A 163 -14.59 -5.23 -13.03
C GLN A 163 -13.95 -5.68 -14.34
N PHE A 164 -13.62 -4.74 -15.23
CA PHE A 164 -12.96 -5.02 -16.49
C PHE A 164 -11.55 -5.60 -16.30
N LEU A 165 -10.70 -4.99 -15.48
CA LEU A 165 -9.36 -5.49 -15.18
C LEU A 165 -9.39 -6.86 -14.50
N GLN A 166 -10.36 -7.09 -13.60
CA GLN A 166 -10.53 -8.37 -12.93
C GLN A 166 -10.94 -9.46 -13.94
N ASN A 167 -11.92 -9.18 -14.81
CA ASN A 167 -12.31 -10.09 -15.88
C ASN A 167 -11.13 -10.41 -16.81
N ILE A 168 -10.35 -9.40 -17.23
CA ILE A 168 -9.16 -9.62 -18.07
C ILE A 168 -8.14 -10.50 -17.35
N LYS A 169 -7.84 -10.20 -16.08
CA LYS A 169 -6.86 -10.96 -15.31
C LYS A 169 -7.31 -12.40 -15.15
N GLU A 170 -8.56 -12.62 -14.78
CA GLU A 170 -9.14 -13.95 -14.55
C GLU A 170 -9.18 -14.80 -15.83
N VAL A 171 -9.46 -14.20 -16.98
CA VAL A 171 -9.44 -14.88 -18.29
C VAL A 171 -8.01 -15.11 -18.77
N SER A 172 -7.13 -14.11 -18.65
CA SER A 172 -5.75 -14.19 -19.18
C SER A 172 -4.86 -15.11 -18.35
N GLN A 173 -5.06 -15.16 -17.03
CA GLN A 173 -4.28 -15.96 -16.10
C GLN A 173 -4.21 -17.47 -16.44
N PRO A 174 -5.33 -18.18 -16.70
CA PRO A 174 -5.28 -19.59 -17.10
C PRO A 174 -4.68 -19.79 -18.50
N HIS A 175 -4.93 -18.89 -19.45
CA HIS A 175 -4.37 -18.97 -20.80
C HIS A 175 -2.84 -18.77 -20.83
N LEU A 176 -2.31 -17.82 -20.05
CA LEU A 176 -0.87 -17.62 -19.90
C LEU A 176 -0.20 -18.79 -19.18
N TYR A 177 -0.81 -19.30 -18.09
CA TYR A 177 -0.27 -20.41 -17.33
C TYR A 177 -0.22 -21.72 -18.14
N SER A 178 -1.26 -22.00 -18.94
CA SER A 178 -1.26 -23.15 -19.85
C SER A 178 -0.24 -23.03 -20.99
N LYS A 179 0.03 -21.82 -21.48
CA LYS A 179 0.99 -21.56 -22.56
C LYS A 179 2.45 -21.62 -22.08
N PHE A 180 2.73 -21.25 -20.83
CA PHE A 180 4.08 -21.33 -20.25
C PHE A 180 4.45 -22.71 -19.70
N LYS A 181 3.47 -23.59 -19.45
CA LYS A 181 3.69 -24.96 -18.96
C LYS A 181 3.88 -25.99 -20.10
N ARG A 182 3.88 -25.56 -21.36
CA ARG A 182 4.10 -26.39 -22.55
C ARG A 182 5.42 -25.99 -23.21
#